data_AF-A0A355G400-F1
#
_entry.id   AF-A0A355G400-F1
#
_cell.length_a   1.000
_cell.length_b   1.000
_cell.length_c   1.000
_cell.angle_alpha   90.00
_cell.angle_beta   90.00
_cell.angle_gamma   90.00
#
_symmetry.space_group_name_H-M   'P 1'
#
loop_
_entity.id
_entity.type
_entity.pdbx_description
1 polymer ?
#
loop_
_entity_poly.entity_id
_entity_poly.type
_entity_poly.pdbx_seq_one_letter_code
_entity_poly.pdbx_strand_id
1 'polypeptide(L)'
;MKAVELWHKTIGAQLDELAKTYPNNDAVVYNDIDYKRTWKEFNDECNTVARGLMDLGVGKGDHVAIWATNIPEWLLTFYATVKIGAVLVTVNTAYRVFELEYLLRQSDTKVLVMGEGYRTTKYANILNELCPTLSKQNPEKLMLPMLPCLKNVICTQSDTPAGMLNFSELYRRAENTPYEVLQALSDSLDA
;
A
#
# COMPACT_ATOMS: atom_id res chain seq x y z
N MET A 1 -3.86 -40.00 4.26
CA MET A 1 -3.61 -38.55 4.09
C MET A 1 -4.95 -37.92 3.74
N LYS A 2 -5.53 -37.04 4.58
CA LYS A 2 -6.79 -36.36 4.22
C LYS A 2 -6.49 -35.41 3.06
N ALA A 3 -7.32 -35.41 2.02
CA ALA A 3 -7.24 -34.43 0.96
C ALA A 3 -7.37 -33.03 1.60
N VAL A 4 -6.39 -32.17 1.33
CA VAL A 4 -6.48 -30.77 1.73
C VAL A 4 -7.45 -30.11 0.75
N GLU A 5 -8.57 -29.60 1.28
CA GLU A 5 -9.55 -28.86 0.51
C GLU A 5 -8.95 -27.50 0.11
N LEU A 6 -8.99 -27.18 -1.18
CA LEU A 6 -8.49 -25.91 -1.68
C LEU A 6 -9.49 -24.79 -1.34
N TRP A 7 -8.97 -23.63 -0.97
CA TRP A 7 -9.79 -22.47 -0.68
C TRP A 7 -10.09 -21.72 -2.00
N HIS A 8 -11.37 -21.57 -2.32
CA HIS A 8 -11.86 -20.79 -3.47
C HIS A 8 -12.31 -19.41 -3.01
N LYS A 9 -11.38 -18.61 -2.49
CA LYS A 9 -11.64 -17.24 -2.02
C LYS A 9 -10.40 -16.37 -2.19
N THR A 10 -10.60 -15.06 -2.39
CA THR A 10 -9.50 -14.10 -2.43
C THR A 10 -8.90 -13.89 -1.03
N ILE A 11 -7.67 -13.40 -0.97
CA ILE A 11 -7.01 -13.04 0.31
C ILE A 11 -7.81 -11.96 1.06
N GLY A 12 -8.35 -10.98 0.32
CA GLY A 12 -9.22 -9.94 0.88
C GLY A 12 -10.47 -10.52 1.54
N ALA A 13 -11.16 -11.43 0.85
CA ALA A 13 -12.34 -12.11 1.37
C ALA A 13 -12.02 -12.99 2.59
N GLN A 14 -10.87 -13.66 2.60
CA GLN A 14 -10.42 -14.43 3.76
C GLN A 14 -10.16 -13.53 4.98
N LEU A 15 -9.60 -12.34 4.79
CA LEU A 15 -9.45 -11.39 5.90
C LEU A 15 -10.82 -10.91 6.43
N ASP A 16 -11.77 -10.64 5.55
CA ASP A 16 -13.14 -10.25 5.96
C ASP A 16 -13.84 -11.35 6.76
N GLU A 17 -13.63 -12.62 6.39
CA GLU A 17 -14.16 -13.76 7.13
C GLU A 17 -13.52 -13.87 8.51
N LEU A 18 -12.19 -13.80 8.60
CA LEU A 18 -11.48 -13.86 9.89
C LEU A 18 -11.90 -12.73 10.83
N ALA A 19 -12.10 -11.51 10.31
CA ALA A 19 -12.60 -10.37 11.06
C ALA A 19 -14.02 -10.58 11.61
N LYS A 20 -14.87 -11.35 10.90
CA LYS A 20 -16.22 -11.71 11.35
C LYS A 20 -16.21 -12.88 12.34
N THR A 21 -15.37 -13.88 12.12
CA THR A 21 -15.32 -15.10 12.92
C THR A 21 -14.58 -14.91 14.25
N TYR A 22 -13.50 -14.12 14.26
CA TYR A 22 -12.63 -13.92 15.42
C TYR A 22 -12.37 -12.44 15.72
N PRO A 23 -13.43 -11.60 15.86
CA PRO A 23 -13.30 -10.15 15.84
C PRO A 23 -12.37 -9.58 16.92
N ASN A 24 -12.31 -10.24 18.09
CA ASN A 24 -11.56 -9.77 19.26
C ASN A 24 -10.22 -10.50 19.45
N ASN A 25 -9.88 -11.46 18.59
CA ASN A 25 -8.62 -12.16 18.70
C ASN A 25 -7.51 -11.31 18.06
N ASP A 26 -6.30 -11.39 18.62
CA ASP A 26 -5.13 -10.71 18.06
C ASP A 26 -4.86 -11.20 16.63
N ALA A 27 -4.70 -10.26 15.70
CA ALA A 27 -4.34 -10.52 14.31
C ALA A 27 -2.90 -10.13 14.02
N VAL A 28 -2.53 -8.92 14.43
CA VAL A 28 -1.19 -8.35 14.20
C VAL A 28 -0.68 -7.74 15.50
N VAL A 29 0.53 -8.13 15.90
CA VAL A 29 1.21 -7.63 17.09
C VAL A 29 2.65 -7.32 16.73
N TYR A 30 3.06 -6.07 16.87
CA TYR A 30 4.46 -5.67 16.83
C TYR A 30 5.00 -5.60 18.27
N ASN A 31 6.26 -6.01 18.45
CA ASN A 31 6.90 -5.99 19.77
C ASN A 31 7.67 -4.70 20.03
N ASP A 32 8.09 -4.03 18.97
CA ASP A 32 8.96 -2.86 18.94
C ASP A 32 8.23 -1.57 18.53
N ILE A 33 6.99 -1.70 18.07
CA ILE A 33 6.10 -0.61 17.70
C ILE A 33 4.81 -0.79 18.49
N ASP A 34 4.24 0.30 19.01
CA ASP A 34 2.92 0.29 19.68
C ASP A 34 1.79 0.12 18.66
N TYR A 35 1.75 -1.07 18.06
CA TYR A 35 0.77 -1.48 17.07
C TYR A 35 0.33 -2.90 17.36
N LYS A 36 -0.84 -2.99 17.99
CA LYS A 36 -1.58 -4.21 18.24
C LYS A 36 -2.98 -4.04 17.69
N ARG A 37 -3.42 -5.00 16.88
CA ARG A 37 -4.75 -5.02 16.29
C ARG A 37 -5.40 -6.38 16.41
N THR A 38 -6.66 -6.37 16.78
CA THR A 38 -7.56 -7.51 16.62
C THR A 38 -7.91 -7.71 15.14
N TRP A 39 -8.47 -8.86 14.77
CA TRP A 39 -8.89 -9.11 13.39
C TRP A 39 -9.88 -8.07 12.87
N LYS A 40 -10.81 -7.62 13.72
CA LYS A 40 -11.76 -6.58 13.33
C LYS A 40 -11.07 -5.25 13.05
N GLU A 41 -10.25 -4.77 14.00
CA GLU A 41 -9.58 -3.48 13.85
C GLU A 41 -8.60 -3.48 12.67
N PHE A 42 -7.87 -4.56 12.47
CA PHE A 42 -6.96 -4.69 11.35
C PHE A 42 -7.69 -4.67 10.01
N ASN A 43 -8.81 -5.38 9.89
CA ASN A 43 -9.62 -5.36 8.67
C ASN A 43 -10.23 -3.97 8.41
N ASP A 44 -10.72 -3.29 9.43
CA ASP A 44 -11.27 -1.94 9.33
C ASP A 44 -10.21 -0.93 8.86
N GLU A 45 -8.97 -1.02 9.38
CA GLU A 45 -7.86 -0.21 8.91
C GLU A 45 -7.47 -0.53 7.46
N CYS A 46 -7.41 -1.82 7.08
CA CYS A 46 -7.14 -2.22 5.70
C CYS A 46 -8.21 -1.70 4.74
N ASN A 47 -9.49 -1.76 5.12
CA ASN A 47 -10.60 -1.22 4.34
C ASN A 47 -10.48 0.30 4.17
N THR A 48 -10.06 1.00 5.22
CA THR A 48 -9.83 2.45 5.18
C THR A 48 -8.69 2.80 4.22
N VAL A 49 -7.55 2.11 4.32
CA VAL A 49 -6.40 2.31 3.42
C VAL A 49 -6.77 1.97 1.97
N ALA A 50 -7.53 0.89 1.74
CA ALA A 50 -8.04 0.52 0.41
C ALA A 50 -8.87 1.64 -0.22
N ARG A 51 -9.83 2.20 0.53
CA ARG A 51 -10.66 3.33 0.09
C ARG A 51 -9.83 4.58 -0.21
N GLY A 52 -8.80 4.84 0.61
CA GLY A 52 -7.86 5.94 0.35
C GLY A 52 -7.08 5.75 -0.95
N LEU A 53 -6.64 4.53 -1.26
CA LEU A 53 -5.99 4.22 -2.53
C LEU A 53 -6.95 4.33 -3.72
N MET A 54 -8.22 3.93 -3.55
CA MET A 54 -9.25 4.10 -4.57
C MET A 54 -9.53 5.57 -4.89
N ASP A 55 -9.53 6.46 -3.88
CA ASP A 55 -9.66 7.92 -4.08
C ASP A 55 -8.46 8.49 -4.86
N LEU A 56 -7.26 7.94 -4.67
CA LEU A 56 -6.08 8.24 -5.51
C LEU A 56 -6.17 7.62 -6.91
N GLY A 57 -7.28 6.95 -7.23
CA GLY A 57 -7.57 6.37 -8.53
C GLY A 57 -6.99 4.98 -8.75
N VAL A 58 -6.50 4.28 -7.72
CA VAL A 58 -6.04 2.88 -7.83
C VAL A 58 -7.24 1.95 -7.96
N GLY A 59 -7.19 1.03 -8.93
CA GLY A 59 -8.23 0.01 -9.16
C GLY A 59 -7.67 -1.37 -9.50
N LYS A 60 -8.56 -2.27 -9.92
CA LYS A 60 -8.22 -3.65 -10.31
C LYS A 60 -7.13 -3.65 -11.39
N GLY A 61 -6.04 -4.37 -11.15
CA GLY A 61 -4.90 -4.51 -12.05
C GLY A 61 -3.86 -3.39 -11.99
N ASP A 62 -4.12 -2.28 -11.28
CA ASP A 62 -3.10 -1.26 -11.07
C ASP A 62 -1.98 -1.77 -10.15
N HIS A 63 -0.74 -1.33 -10.39
CA HIS A 63 0.41 -1.71 -9.58
C HIS A 63 0.70 -0.69 -8.48
N VAL A 64 0.75 -1.17 -7.23
CA VAL A 64 1.16 -0.38 -6.06
C VAL A 64 2.44 -0.97 -5.51
N ALA A 65 3.52 -0.18 -5.53
CA ALA A 65 4.79 -0.60 -4.97
C ALA A 65 4.89 -0.27 -3.48
N ILE A 66 5.48 -1.16 -2.68
CA ILE A 66 5.81 -0.92 -1.28
C ILE A 66 7.32 -1.08 -1.06
N TRP A 67 7.96 0.00 -0.61
CA TRP A 67 9.37 0.05 -0.26
C TRP A 67 9.56 0.42 1.21
N ALA A 68 9.41 -0.57 2.08
CA ALA A 68 9.47 -0.39 3.52
C ALA A 68 10.08 -1.61 4.22
N THR A 69 10.49 -1.42 5.46
CA THR A 69 10.86 -2.49 6.39
C THR A 69 9.59 -3.13 7.00
N ASN A 70 9.76 -3.91 8.06
CA ASN A 70 8.65 -4.50 8.81
C ASN A 70 7.95 -3.43 9.67
N ILE A 71 7.10 -2.62 9.04
CA ILE A 71 6.24 -1.62 9.68
C ILE A 71 4.76 -1.91 9.38
N PRO A 72 3.82 -1.46 10.22
CA PRO A 72 2.39 -1.71 10.02
C PRO A 72 1.88 -1.33 8.63
N GLU A 73 2.33 -0.21 8.08
CA GLU A 73 1.94 0.30 6.76
C GLU A 73 2.27 -0.66 5.63
N TRP A 74 3.28 -1.52 5.79
CA TRP A 74 3.58 -2.58 4.82
C TRP A 74 2.41 -3.58 4.73
N LEU A 75 1.93 -4.07 5.89
CA LEU A 75 0.81 -5.00 5.96
C LEU A 75 -0.49 -4.34 5.50
N LEU A 76 -0.73 -3.09 5.91
CA LEU A 76 -1.90 -2.33 5.50
C LEU A 76 -1.92 -2.13 3.98
N THR A 77 -0.78 -1.80 3.37
CA THR A 77 -0.67 -1.65 1.90
C THR A 77 -0.92 -2.98 1.19
N PHE A 78 -0.37 -4.09 1.70
CA PHE A 78 -0.63 -5.42 1.15
C PHE A 78 -2.12 -5.78 1.17
N TYR A 79 -2.77 -5.70 2.33
CA TYR A 79 -4.18 -6.09 2.42
C TYR A 79 -5.12 -5.12 1.71
N ALA A 80 -4.78 -3.82 1.68
CA ALA A 80 -5.53 -2.83 0.93
C ALA A 80 -5.50 -3.13 -0.58
N THR A 81 -4.33 -3.46 -1.13
CA THR A 81 -4.17 -3.74 -2.57
C THR A 81 -4.92 -5.00 -3.00
N VAL A 82 -4.81 -6.09 -2.25
CA VAL A 82 -5.52 -7.34 -2.59
C VAL A 82 -7.05 -7.23 -2.44
N LYS A 83 -7.55 -6.33 -1.57
CA LYS A 83 -8.99 -6.05 -1.43
C LYS A 83 -9.59 -5.29 -2.63
N ILE A 84 -8.78 -4.50 -3.33
CA ILE A 84 -9.23 -3.72 -4.50
C ILE A 84 -8.82 -4.36 -5.83
N GLY A 85 -8.20 -5.55 -5.77
CA GLY A 85 -7.70 -6.25 -6.95
C GLY A 85 -6.49 -5.59 -7.60
N ALA A 86 -5.82 -4.68 -6.89
CA ALA A 86 -4.55 -4.12 -7.30
C ALA A 86 -3.42 -5.14 -7.07
N VAL A 87 -2.31 -4.96 -7.78
CA VAL A 87 -1.13 -5.81 -7.68
C VAL A 87 -0.11 -5.15 -6.78
N LEU A 88 0.24 -5.80 -5.67
CA LEU A 88 1.33 -5.35 -4.82
C LEU A 88 2.68 -5.69 -5.45
N VAL A 89 3.55 -4.68 -5.59
CA VAL A 89 4.93 -4.83 -6.02
C VAL A 89 5.86 -4.60 -4.82
N THR A 90 6.56 -5.62 -4.37
CA THR A 90 7.48 -5.49 -3.23
C THR A 90 8.85 -5.00 -3.69
N VAL A 91 9.35 -3.93 -3.06
CA VAL A 91 10.68 -3.37 -3.34
C VAL A 91 11.66 -3.82 -2.27
N ASN A 92 12.81 -4.35 -2.68
CA ASN A 92 13.86 -4.75 -1.75
C ASN A 92 14.52 -3.51 -1.10
N THR A 93 14.67 -3.55 0.22
CA THR A 93 15.24 -2.45 1.04
C THR A 93 16.69 -2.11 0.70
N ALA A 94 17.41 -3.00 0.01
CA ALA A 94 18.78 -2.79 -0.44
C ALA A 94 18.91 -2.11 -1.81
N TYR A 95 17.81 -1.87 -2.54
CA TYR A 95 17.85 -1.30 -3.89
C TYR A 95 18.41 0.11 -3.91
N ARG A 96 19.14 0.42 -4.99
CA ARG A 96 19.65 1.76 -5.31
C ARG A 96 18.90 2.31 -6.51
N VAL A 97 19.33 3.47 -6.99
CA VAL A 97 18.65 4.24 -8.04
C VAL A 97 18.32 3.38 -9.27
N PHE A 98 19.29 2.59 -9.75
CA PHE A 98 19.12 1.79 -10.96
C PHE A 98 18.10 0.65 -10.77
N GLU A 99 18.19 -0.13 -9.70
CA GLU A 99 17.24 -1.23 -9.47
C GLU A 99 15.83 -0.71 -9.17
N LEU A 100 15.74 0.43 -8.48
CA LEU A 100 14.47 1.10 -8.21
C LEU A 100 13.82 1.60 -9.51
N GLU A 101 14.57 2.29 -10.37
CA GLU A 101 14.06 2.73 -11.67
C GLU A 101 13.54 1.55 -12.48
N TYR A 102 14.37 0.51 -12.61
CA TYR A 102 14.02 -0.67 -13.38
C TYR A 102 12.72 -1.31 -12.87
N LEU A 103 12.60 -1.52 -11.56
CA LEU A 103 11.41 -2.12 -10.97
C LEU A 103 10.17 -1.25 -11.21
N LEU A 104 10.22 0.04 -10.87
CA LEU A 104 9.06 0.93 -10.97
C LEU A 104 8.57 1.09 -12.42
N ARG A 105 9.50 1.11 -13.39
CA ARG A 105 9.17 1.15 -14.81
C ARG A 105 8.62 -0.18 -15.31
N GLN A 106 9.26 -1.29 -14.96
CA GLN A 106 8.85 -2.61 -15.44
C GLN A 106 7.47 -3.02 -14.94
N SER A 107 7.09 -2.60 -13.73
CA SER A 107 5.77 -2.88 -13.19
C SER A 107 4.74 -1.78 -13.47
N ASP A 108 5.06 -0.76 -14.28
CA ASP A 108 4.15 0.38 -14.51
C ASP A 108 3.55 0.93 -13.19
N THR A 109 4.39 1.09 -12.17
CA THR A 109 3.91 1.42 -10.82
C THR A 109 3.14 2.74 -10.84
N LYS A 110 1.89 2.68 -10.35
CA LYS A 110 1.00 3.84 -10.24
C LYS A 110 1.18 4.60 -8.94
N VAL A 111 1.34 3.88 -7.84
CA VAL A 111 1.57 4.45 -6.50
C VAL A 111 2.76 3.76 -5.86
N LEU A 112 3.68 4.55 -5.31
CA LEU A 112 4.77 4.06 -4.47
C LEU A 112 4.48 4.44 -3.01
N VAL A 113 4.35 3.46 -2.13
CA VAL A 113 4.39 3.63 -0.68
C VAL A 113 5.81 3.34 -0.21
N MET A 114 6.39 4.23 0.59
CA MET A 114 7.78 4.07 1.05
C MET A 114 7.96 4.50 2.50
N GLY A 115 8.82 3.75 3.20
CA GLY A 115 9.29 4.11 4.53
C GLY A 115 10.45 5.11 4.50
N GLU A 116 11.03 5.37 5.67
CA GLU A 116 12.19 6.26 5.82
C GLU A 116 13.41 5.81 5.01
N GLY A 117 13.67 4.51 5.07
CA GLY A 117 14.95 3.96 4.67
C GLY A 117 15.32 2.75 5.50
N TYR A 118 16.51 2.23 5.25
CA TYR A 118 17.09 1.14 6.01
C TYR A 118 18.58 1.39 6.23
N ARG A 119 19.03 1.26 7.49
CA ARG A 119 20.40 1.54 7.92
C ARG A 119 20.81 2.97 7.58
N THR A 120 21.83 3.16 6.74
CA THR A 120 22.36 4.46 6.33
C THR A 120 21.67 5.01 5.07
N THR A 121 20.77 4.25 4.47
CA THR A 121 20.12 4.60 3.21
C THR A 121 18.78 5.26 3.48
N LYS A 122 18.61 6.51 3.04
CA LYS A 122 17.32 7.22 3.02
C LYS A 122 16.68 7.05 1.65
N TYR A 123 15.49 6.45 1.60
CA TYR A 123 14.81 6.18 0.33
C TYR A 123 14.44 7.46 -0.40
N ALA A 124 14.09 8.52 0.34
CA ALA A 124 13.77 9.82 -0.25
C ALA A 124 14.97 10.40 -1.03
N ASN A 125 16.21 10.14 -0.60
CA ASN A 125 17.39 10.60 -1.32
C ASN A 125 17.55 9.87 -2.66
N ILE A 126 17.35 8.54 -2.66
CA ILE A 126 17.42 7.72 -3.87
C ILE A 126 16.34 8.15 -4.87
N LEU A 127 15.11 8.36 -4.40
CA LEU A 127 14.02 8.77 -5.27
C LEU A 127 14.22 10.20 -5.82
N ASN A 128 14.76 11.12 -5.02
CA ASN A 128 15.11 12.46 -5.52
C ASN A 128 16.30 12.43 -6.49
N GLU A 129 17.25 11.52 -6.34
CA GLU A 129 18.32 11.32 -7.33
C GLU A 129 17.74 10.83 -8.66
N LEU A 130 16.80 9.87 -8.61
CA LEU A 130 16.09 9.38 -9.79
C LEU A 130 15.17 10.44 -10.43
N CYS A 131 14.49 11.23 -9.62
CA CYS A 131 13.52 12.24 -10.02
C CYS A 131 13.79 13.60 -9.34
N PRO A 132 14.79 14.37 -9.78
CA PRO A 132 15.23 15.61 -9.10
C PRO A 132 14.17 16.71 -9.02
N THR A 133 13.14 16.65 -9.86
CA THR A 133 12.04 17.61 -9.88
C THR A 133 10.92 17.27 -8.91
N LEU A 134 10.94 16.10 -8.26
CA LEU A 134 9.86 15.59 -7.40
C LEU A 134 9.46 16.61 -6.34
N SER A 135 10.43 17.19 -5.63
CA SER A 135 10.20 18.16 -4.56
C SER A 135 9.48 19.45 -4.99
N LYS A 136 9.42 19.72 -6.30
CA LYS A 136 8.74 20.89 -6.88
C LYS A 136 7.38 20.53 -7.50
N GLN A 137 7.00 19.26 -7.52
CA GLN A 137 5.74 18.80 -8.10
C GLN A 137 4.60 18.88 -7.07
N ASN A 138 3.38 18.97 -7.57
CA ASN A 138 2.19 18.76 -6.75
C ASN A 138 2.02 17.25 -6.48
N PRO A 139 2.02 16.78 -5.22
CA PRO A 139 1.90 15.36 -4.88
C PRO A 139 0.59 14.70 -5.35
N GLU A 140 -0.45 15.47 -5.68
CA GLU A 140 -1.71 14.96 -6.23
C GLU A 140 -1.68 14.79 -7.75
N LYS A 141 -0.71 15.41 -8.43
CA LYS A 141 -0.61 15.46 -9.90
C LYS A 141 0.84 15.34 -10.33
N LEU A 142 1.50 14.25 -9.94
CA LEU A 142 2.89 14.01 -10.31
C LEU A 142 3.03 13.82 -11.82
N MET A 143 4.02 14.50 -12.39
CA MET A 143 4.48 14.31 -13.75
C MET A 143 5.99 14.11 -13.74
N LEU A 144 6.41 12.84 -13.76
CA LEU A 144 7.81 12.44 -13.71
C LEU A 144 8.19 11.76 -15.03
N PRO A 145 8.95 12.41 -15.93
CA PRO A 145 9.28 11.84 -17.23
C PRO A 145 9.97 10.46 -17.17
N MET A 146 10.78 10.22 -16.14
CA MET A 146 11.47 8.94 -15.92
C MET A 146 10.54 7.83 -15.41
N LEU A 147 9.43 8.21 -14.75
CA LEU A 147 8.47 7.30 -14.13
C LEU A 147 7.04 7.73 -14.53
N PRO A 148 6.67 7.64 -15.83
CA PRO A 148 5.45 8.26 -16.34
C PRO A 148 4.16 7.64 -15.76
N CYS A 149 4.22 6.38 -15.33
CA CYS A 149 3.11 5.67 -14.69
C CYS A 149 2.92 6.09 -13.22
N LEU A 150 3.97 6.60 -12.56
CA LEU A 150 3.93 6.95 -11.14
C LEU A 150 3.15 8.26 -10.93
N LYS A 151 1.96 8.14 -10.32
CA LYS A 151 1.04 9.26 -10.07
C LYS A 151 1.13 9.82 -8.65
N ASN A 152 1.49 8.97 -7.68
CA ASN A 152 1.65 9.39 -6.29
C ASN A 152 2.81 8.66 -5.61
N VAL A 153 3.47 9.37 -4.70
CA VAL A 153 4.46 8.83 -3.77
C VAL A 153 3.94 9.10 -2.36
N ILE A 154 3.87 8.07 -1.53
CA ILE A 154 3.33 8.10 -0.18
C ILE A 154 4.43 7.74 0.80
N CYS A 155 4.69 8.59 1.78
CA CYS A 155 5.66 8.36 2.84
C CYS A 155 4.96 7.98 4.15
N THR A 156 5.52 6.99 4.86
CA THR A 156 4.99 6.57 6.18
C THR A 156 5.51 7.42 7.33
N GLN A 157 6.52 8.25 7.10
CA GLN A 157 7.11 9.12 8.12
C GLN A 157 6.28 10.38 8.36
N SER A 158 6.21 10.85 9.61
CA SER A 158 5.54 12.10 9.97
C SER A 158 6.12 13.32 9.25
N ASP A 159 7.44 13.41 9.12
CA ASP A 159 8.10 14.44 8.32
C ASP A 159 8.06 14.03 6.84
N THR A 160 7.06 14.54 6.12
CA THR A 160 6.79 14.14 4.74
C THR A 160 7.57 15.03 3.77
N PRO A 161 8.49 14.48 2.96
CA PRO A 161 9.22 15.28 1.98
C PRO A 161 8.30 15.93 0.95
N ALA A 162 8.69 17.12 0.47
CA ALA A 162 7.95 17.82 -0.58
C ALA A 162 7.77 16.94 -1.84
N GLY A 163 6.60 17.07 -2.49
CA GLY A 163 6.24 16.25 -3.64
C GLY A 163 5.69 14.86 -3.27
N MET A 164 5.53 14.54 -1.99
CA MET A 164 4.98 13.27 -1.50
C MET A 164 3.74 13.51 -0.62
N LEU A 165 2.88 12.50 -0.52
CA LEU A 165 1.77 12.47 0.44
C LEU A 165 2.20 11.75 1.71
N ASN A 166 1.63 12.11 2.85
CA ASN A 166 1.77 11.32 4.06
C ASN A 166 0.82 10.12 4.02
N PHE A 167 1.20 8.98 4.58
CA PHE A 167 0.34 7.79 4.65
C PHE A 167 -0.98 8.06 5.38
N SER A 168 -0.97 8.94 6.41
CA SER A 168 -2.20 9.36 7.11
C SER A 168 -3.23 10.04 6.21
N GLU A 169 -2.83 10.57 5.05
CA GLU A 169 -3.75 11.18 4.10
C GLU A 169 -4.70 10.14 3.47
N LEU A 170 -4.30 8.87 3.41
CA LEU A 170 -5.19 7.78 2.95
C LEU A 170 -6.43 7.64 3.84
N TYR A 171 -6.31 7.91 5.14
CA TYR A 171 -7.43 7.85 6.08
C TYR A 171 -8.44 8.96 5.83
N ARG A 172 -7.97 10.17 5.51
CA ARG A 172 -8.85 11.29 5.15
C ARG A 172 -9.51 11.05 3.80
N ARG A 173 -8.73 10.62 2.81
CA ARG A 173 -9.23 10.31 1.46
C ARG A 173 -10.26 9.19 1.44
N ALA A 174 -10.17 8.26 2.38
CA ALA A 174 -11.17 7.21 2.53
C ALA A 174 -12.59 7.77 2.70
N GLU A 175 -12.75 8.97 3.27
CA GLU A 175 -14.05 9.63 3.44
C GLU A 175 -14.74 9.92 2.10
N ASN A 176 -13.98 10.11 1.02
CA ASN A 176 -14.52 10.37 -0.32
C ASN A 176 -15.01 9.11 -1.05
N THR A 177 -14.60 7.92 -0.60
CA THR A 177 -14.96 6.65 -1.22
C THR A 177 -15.78 5.83 -0.24
N PRO A 178 -17.11 5.73 -0.34
CA PRO A 178 -17.94 4.96 0.60
C PRO A 178 -17.53 3.48 0.70
N TYR A 179 -17.82 2.84 1.85
CA TYR A 179 -17.46 1.43 2.09
C TYR A 179 -18.14 0.48 1.09
N GLU A 180 -19.36 0.80 0.69
CA GLU A 180 -20.16 0.01 -0.24
C GLU A 180 -19.49 -0.07 -1.63
N VAL A 181 -18.73 0.97 -2.02
CA VAL A 181 -17.97 0.99 -3.27
C VAL A 181 -16.79 0.01 -3.19
N LEU A 182 -16.08 -0.02 -2.06
CA LEU A 182 -15.02 -1.02 -1.81
C LEU A 182 -15.62 -2.44 -1.81
N GLN A 183 -16.74 -2.64 -1.12
CA GLN A 183 -17.37 -3.96 -1.02
C GLN A 183 -17.79 -4.47 -2.41
N ALA A 184 -18.44 -3.64 -3.22
CA ALA A 184 -18.85 -4.01 -4.57
C ALA A 184 -17.65 -4.35 -5.47
N LEU A 185 -16.54 -3.64 -5.35
CA LEU A 185 -15.31 -3.95 -6.08
C LEU A 185 -14.72 -5.29 -5.61
N SER A 186 -14.58 -5.49 -4.30
CA SER A 186 -14.03 -6.71 -3.70
C SER A 186 -14.82 -7.96 -4.10
N ASP A 187 -16.16 -7.87 -4.09
CA ASP A 187 -17.06 -8.96 -4.48
C ASP A 187 -16.99 -9.30 -5.98
N SER A 188 -16.47 -8.38 -6.81
CA SER A 188 -16.27 -8.59 -8.25
C SER A 188 -14.92 -9.25 -8.60
N LEU A 189 -14.07 -9.52 -7.60
CA LEU A 189 -12.77 -10.15 -7.80
C LEU A 189 -12.92 -11.66 -7.88
N ASP A 190 -12.28 -12.26 -8.88
CA ASP A 190 -12.27 -13.70 -9.09
C ASP A 190 -11.34 -14.38 -8.07
N ALA A 191 -11.78 -15.51 -7.53
CA ALA A 191 -11.04 -16.33 -6.57
C ALA A 191 -10.29 -17.49 -7.23
#